data_AF-A0A1G8V3M5-F1
#
_entry.id   AF-A0A1G8V3M5-F1
#
_cell.length_a   1.000
_cell.length_b   1.000
_cell.length_c   1.000
_cell.angle_alpha   90.00
_cell.angle_beta   90.00
_cell.angle_gamma   90.00
#
_symmetry.space_group_name_H-M   'P 1'
#
loop_
_entity.id
_entity.type
_entity.pdbx_description
1 polymer ?
#
loop_
_entity_poly.entity_id
_entity_poly.type
_entity_poly.pdbx_seq_one_letter_code
_entity_poly.pdbx_strand_id
1 'polypeptide(L)'
;MLLLWRQLPAKPQIDVAKARLVTFTEGLCVQCMHIGSYNEEPATVEKMNNYIAEEGLLCDLSDIRKHHEIYLSDPRKSDIAKLKTIVRHPVRKTD
;
A
#
# COMPACT_ATOMS: atom_id res chain seq x y z
N MET A 1 22.09 -1.11 21.15
CA MET A 1 20.69 -1.42 20.80
C MET A 1 20.71 -2.55 19.77
N LEU A 2 20.70 -3.81 20.21
CA LEU A 2 20.67 -4.98 19.33
C LEU A 2 19.20 -5.28 18.97
N LEU A 3 18.82 -5.10 17.71
CA LEU A 3 17.61 -5.69 17.15
C LEU A 3 17.91 -7.16 16.86
N LEU A 4 17.50 -8.04 17.77
CA LEU A 4 17.58 -9.49 17.61
C LEU A 4 16.52 -9.92 16.58
N TRP A 5 16.93 -10.13 15.33
CA TRP A 5 16.08 -10.73 14.31
C TRP A 5 15.86 -12.20 14.66
N ARG A 6 14.74 -12.51 15.30
CA ARG A 6 14.34 -13.89 15.58
C ARG A 6 13.93 -14.53 14.26
N GLN A 7 14.77 -15.43 13.73
CA GLN A 7 14.40 -16.30 12.62
C GLN A 7 13.13 -17.06 13.01
N LEU A 8 12.05 -16.80 12.27
CA LEU A 8 10.82 -17.54 12.41
C LEU A 8 11.10 -19.00 11.99
N PRO A 9 10.56 -19.99 12.72
CA PRO A 9 10.70 -21.39 12.32
C PRO A 9 10.13 -21.56 10.92
N ALA A 10 10.86 -22.31 10.08
CA ALA A 10 10.41 -22.65 8.74
C ALA A 10 9.01 -23.28 8.81
N LYS A 11 8.09 -22.77 8.01
CA LYS A 11 6.74 -23.33 7.82
C LYS A 11 6.81 -24.24 6.58
N PRO A 12 7.05 -25.56 6.73
CA PRO A 12 7.33 -26.46 5.60
C PRO A 12 6.20 -26.55 4.57
N GLN A 13 4.99 -26.11 4.93
CA GLN A 13 3.82 -26.04 4.05
C GLN A 13 3.77 -24.82 3.12
N ILE A 14 4.70 -23.86 3.25
CA ILE A 14 4.72 -22.65 2.41
C ILE A 14 5.87 -22.75 1.41
N ASP A 15 5.54 -22.89 0.13
CA ASP A 15 6.53 -22.76 -0.94
C ASP A 15 6.99 -21.29 -1.06
N VAL A 16 8.27 -21.07 -0.77
CA VAL A 16 8.91 -19.76 -0.82
C VAL A 16 9.79 -19.57 -2.05
N ALA A 17 9.84 -20.52 -2.99
CA ALA A 17 10.70 -20.44 -4.18
C ALA A 17 10.40 -19.21 -5.06
N LYS A 18 9.18 -18.68 -5.00
CA LYS A 18 8.76 -17.47 -5.73
C LYS A 18 9.11 -16.17 -4.99
N ALA A 19 9.48 -16.23 -3.71
CA ALA A 19 9.84 -15.04 -2.96
C ALA A 19 11.20 -14.51 -3.42
N ARG A 20 11.28 -13.21 -3.67
CA ARG A 20 12.51 -12.54 -4.08
C ARG A 20 12.71 -11.27 -3.27
N LEU A 21 13.96 -10.96 -2.95
CA LEU A 21 14.33 -9.67 -2.38
C LEU A 21 14.41 -8.65 -3.52
N VAL A 22 13.75 -7.50 -3.33
CA VAL A 22 13.72 -6.43 -4.31
C VAL A 22 14.02 -5.11 -3.60
N THR A 23 14.90 -4.31 -4.21
CA THR A 23 15.07 -2.89 -3.87
C THR A 23 14.43 -2.08 -4.99
N PHE A 24 13.61 -1.10 -4.63
CA PHE A 24 12.99 -0.20 -5.58
C PHE A 24 12.85 1.19 -4.97
N THR A 25 12.81 2.21 -5.82
CA THR A 25 12.55 3.60 -5.42
C THR A 25 11.13 3.95 -5.86
N GLU A 26 10.27 4.24 -4.90
CA GLU A 26 8.85 4.47 -5.18
C GLU A 26 8.58 5.83 -5.85
N GLY A 27 9.35 6.85 -5.50
CA GLY A 27 9.23 8.21 -6.04
C GLY A 27 8.08 9.01 -5.42
N LEU A 28 7.58 10.00 -6.17
CA LEU A 28 6.51 10.89 -5.73
C LEU A 28 5.17 10.15 -5.74
N CYS A 29 4.44 10.19 -4.64
CA CYS A 29 3.14 9.51 -4.50
C CYS A 29 2.16 10.39 -3.71
N VAL A 30 0.88 10.20 -3.96
CA VAL A 30 -0.20 10.60 -3.05
C VAL A 30 -0.59 9.39 -2.22
N GLN A 31 -0.82 9.58 -0.92
CA GLN A 31 -1.24 8.52 -0.01
C GLN A 31 -2.41 8.97 0.86
N CYS A 32 -3.29 8.04 1.20
CA CYS A 32 -4.40 8.26 2.11
C CYS A 32 -4.55 7.08 3.07
N MET A 33 -4.97 7.36 4.31
CA MET A 33 -5.38 6.31 5.23
C MET A 33 -6.85 5.97 4.95
N HIS A 34 -7.09 4.76 4.48
CA HIS A 34 -8.42 4.16 4.45
C HIS A 34 -8.72 3.53 5.81
N ILE A 35 -9.88 3.89 6.39
CA ILE A 35 -10.39 3.31 7.62
C ILE A 35 -11.76 2.71 7.31
N GLY A 36 -11.90 1.40 7.46
CA GLY A 36 -13.13 0.68 7.12
C GLY A 36 -12.90 -0.55 6.26
N SER A 37 -13.96 -1.00 5.60
CA SER A 37 -13.93 -2.19 4.76
C SER A 37 -13.10 -1.97 3.50
N TYR A 38 -12.28 -2.95 3.10
CA TYR A 38 -11.54 -2.88 1.84
C TYR A 38 -12.43 -2.66 0.61
N ASN A 39 -13.71 -3.05 0.68
CA ASN A 39 -14.67 -2.81 -0.41
C ASN A 39 -15.05 -1.32 -0.56
N GLU A 40 -14.79 -0.49 0.46
CA GLU A 40 -15.06 0.95 0.49
C GLU A 40 -13.83 1.78 0.10
N GLU A 41 -12.70 1.12 -0.16
CA GLU A 41 -11.46 1.73 -0.65
C GLU A 41 -11.65 2.59 -1.93
N PRO A 42 -12.54 2.25 -2.89
CA PRO A 42 -12.80 3.10 -4.05
C PRO A 42 -13.23 4.54 -3.70
N ALA A 43 -13.95 4.74 -2.59
CA ALA A 43 -14.32 6.08 -2.13
C ALA A 43 -13.11 6.86 -1.58
N THR A 44 -12.10 6.18 -1.05
CA THR A 44 -10.81 6.78 -0.68
C THR A 44 -10.01 7.13 -1.93
N VAL A 45 -9.99 6.26 -2.94
CA VAL A 45 -9.32 6.51 -4.22
C VAL A 45 -9.91 7.70 -4.94
N GLU A 46 -11.23 7.86 -4.95
CA GLU A 46 -11.89 9.02 -5.55
C GLU A 46 -11.41 10.33 -4.91
N LYS A 47 -11.33 10.38 -3.58
CA LYS A 47 -10.78 11.54 -2.85
C LYS A 47 -9.32 11.79 -3.20
N MET A 48 -8.52 10.74 -3.34
CA MET A 48 -7.13 10.87 -3.78
C MET A 48 -7.03 11.41 -5.20
N ASN A 49 -7.88 10.95 -6.12
CA ASN A 49 -7.89 11.44 -7.51
C ASN A 49 -8.27 12.92 -7.59
N ASN A 50 -9.25 13.36 -6.79
CA ASN A 50 -9.62 14.77 -6.71
C ASN A 50 -8.45 15.61 -6.19
N TYR A 51 -7.78 15.16 -5.12
CA TYR A 51 -6.59 15.83 -4.59
C TYR A 51 -5.44 15.88 -5.62
N ILE A 52 -5.21 14.80 -6.35
CA ILE A 52 -4.19 14.76 -7.43
C ILE A 52 -4.49 15.83 -8.48
N ALA A 53 -5.76 15.97 -8.90
CA ALA A 53 -6.17 16.96 -9.88
C ALA A 53 -6.04 18.40 -9.33
N GLU A 54 -6.43 18.64 -8.08
CA GLU A 54 -6.34 19.94 -7.41
C GLU A 54 -4.89 20.43 -7.28
N GLU A 55 -3.95 19.52 -7.02
CA GLU A 55 -2.52 19.84 -6.90
C GLU A 55 -1.80 19.92 -8.26
N GLY A 56 -2.51 19.78 -9.39
CA GLY A 56 -1.91 19.82 -10.72
C GLY A 56 -0.94 18.66 -10.98
N LEU A 57 -1.20 17.51 -10.36
CA LEU A 57 -0.43 16.28 -10.52
C LEU A 57 -1.15 15.34 -11.50
N LEU A 58 -0.40 14.39 -12.05
CA LEU A 58 -0.94 13.33 -12.90
C LEU A 58 -0.69 11.97 -12.26
N CYS A 59 -1.69 11.10 -12.32
CA CYS A 59 -1.57 9.70 -11.94
C CYS A 59 -0.52 9.01 -12.83
N ASP A 60 0.42 8.32 -12.21
CA ASP A 60 1.56 7.67 -12.89
C ASP A 60 1.53 6.14 -12.68
N LEU A 61 0.33 5.57 -12.66
CA LEU A 61 0.12 4.12 -12.60
C LEU A 61 0.55 3.49 -13.93
N SER A 62 1.39 2.46 -13.85
CA SER A 62 1.94 1.74 -15.00
C SER A 62 2.32 0.30 -14.64
N ASP A 63 2.94 -0.41 -15.59
CA ASP A 63 3.51 -1.73 -15.31
C ASP A 63 4.71 -1.71 -14.38
N ILE A 64 5.34 -0.55 -14.20
CA ILE A 64 6.50 -0.35 -13.35
C ILE A 64 6.08 0.26 -12.01
N ARG A 65 5.21 1.28 -12.04
CA ARG A 65 4.72 1.97 -10.85
C ARG A 65 3.30 1.55 -10.53
N LYS A 66 3.12 0.78 -9.46
CA LYS A 66 1.86 0.13 -9.12
C LYS A 66 1.10 0.88 -8.02
N HIS A 67 -0.20 0.58 -7.92
CA HIS A 67 -1.01 0.89 -6.77
C HIS A 67 -0.47 0.09 -5.57
N HIS A 68 -0.22 0.75 -4.44
CA HIS A 68 0.30 0.08 -3.24
C HIS A 68 -0.67 0.20 -2.07
N GLU A 69 -1.00 -0.95 -1.49
CA GLU A 69 -1.78 -1.06 -0.26
C GLU A 69 -0.87 -1.56 0.86
N ILE A 70 -0.86 -0.83 1.99
CA ILE A 70 -0.14 -1.23 3.19
C ILE A 70 -1.16 -1.51 4.29
N TYR A 71 -1.40 -2.79 4.54
CA TYR A 71 -2.32 -3.26 5.58
C TYR A 71 -1.67 -3.13 6.96
N LEU A 72 -2.23 -2.28 7.81
CA LEU A 72 -1.77 -2.08 9.20
C LEU A 72 -2.57 -2.92 10.20
N SER A 73 -3.76 -3.38 9.81
CA SER A 73 -4.66 -4.19 10.63
C SER A 73 -4.74 -5.62 10.10
N ASP A 74 -4.85 -6.61 11.00
CA ASP A 74 -5.15 -7.99 10.63
C ASP A 74 -6.68 -8.17 10.53
N PRO A 75 -7.24 -8.37 9.32
CA PRO A 75 -8.68 -8.48 9.13
C PRO A 75 -9.33 -9.65 9.88
N ARG A 76 -8.54 -10.63 10.34
CA ARG A 76 -9.03 -11.77 11.13
C ARG A 76 -9.20 -11.45 12.61
N LYS A 77 -8.67 -10.31 13.08
CA LYS A 77 -8.64 -9.93 14.50
C LYS A 77 -9.27 -8.58 14.79
N SER A 78 -9.40 -7.73 13.78
CA SER A 78 -9.91 -6.37 13.91
C SER A 78 -11.34 -6.27 13.38
N ASP A 79 -12.14 -5.44 14.04
CA ASP A 79 -13.44 -5.01 13.52
C ASP A 79 -13.26 -4.30 12.17
N ILE A 80 -14.11 -4.61 11.19
CA ILE A 80 -14.11 -4.04 9.84
C ILE A 80 -14.08 -2.51 9.90
N ALA A 81 -14.86 -1.89 10.80
CA ALA A 81 -14.92 -0.44 10.94
C ALA A 81 -13.62 0.20 11.46
N LYS A 82 -12.65 -0.61 11.92
CA LYS A 82 -11.38 -0.16 12.49
C LYS A 82 -10.17 -0.63 11.68
N LEU A 83 -10.38 -1.35 10.58
CA LEU A 83 -9.29 -1.75 9.69
C LEU A 83 -8.62 -0.50 9.11
N LYS A 84 -7.29 -0.53 9.10
CA LYS A 84 -6.48 0.57 8.57
C LYS A 84 -5.61 0.06 7.42
N THR A 85 -5.77 0.69 6.27
CA THR A 85 -4.95 0.46 5.08
C THR A 85 -4.44 1.80 4.58
N ILE A 86 -3.14 1.91 4.36
CA ILE A 86 -2.60 3.05 3.61
C ILE A 86 -2.72 2.71 2.14
N VAL A 87 -3.48 3.51 1.40
CA VAL A 87 -3.62 3.45 -0.05
C VAL A 87 -2.67 4.47 -0.65
N ARG A 88 -1.87 4.07 -1.65
CA ARG A 88 -0.87 4.94 -2.25
C ARG A 88 -0.85 4.82 -3.76
N HIS A 89 -0.96 5.98 -4.43
CA HIS A 89 -0.89 6.12 -5.87
C HIS A 89 0.39 6.84 -6.29
N PRO A 90 1.19 6.27 -7.21
CA PRO A 90 2.29 6.98 -7.84
C PRO A 90 1.76 8.14 -8.67
N VAL A 91 2.44 9.29 -8.56
CA VAL A 91 2.11 10.50 -9.31
C VAL A 91 3.35 11.13 -9.90
N ARG A 92 3.15 12.03 -10.84
CA ARG A 92 4.18 12.89 -11.42
C ARG A 92 3.66 14.32 -11.56
N LYS A 93 4.57 15.28 -11.70
CA LYS A 93 4.21 16.67 -12.00
C LYS A 93 3.72 16.77 -13.45
N THR A 94 2.81 17.70 -13.69
CA THR A 94 2.48 18.14 -15.04
C THR A 94 3.65 18.99 -15.52
N ASP A 95 4.29 18.60 -16.63
CA ASP A 95 5.39 19.36 -17.24
C ASP A 95 4.92 20.70 -17.82
#